data_AF-A0A957WUF3-F1
#
_entry.id   AF-A0A957WUF3-F1
#
_cell.length_a   1.000
_cell.length_b   1.000
_cell.length_c   1.000
_cell.angle_alpha   90.00
_cell.angle_beta   90.00
_cell.angle_gamma   90.00
#
_symmetry.space_group_name_H-M   'P 1'
#
loop_
_entity.id
_entity.type
_entity.pdbx_description
1 polymer ?
#
loop_
_entity_poly.entity_id
_entity_poly.type
_entity_poly.pdbx_seq_one_letter_code
_entity_poly.pdbx_strand_id
1 'polypeptide(L)'
;MMLRIDTIHRYQPFEHFHAHCRLRIYQHHERAVVIVTEMADNKEFAITSYWPELAFELATLYKLDPADTIWIEHYPQGDYALASERGDTFDQLTLTDELPQWQRLSQMEVEALVGESIAENQ
;
A
#
# COMPACT_ATOMS: atom_id res chain seq x y z
N MET A 1 -6.02 11.86 -10.66
CA MET A 1 -5.59 10.60 -11.28
C MET A 1 -6.84 9.78 -11.58
N MET A 2 -6.76 8.58 -12.16
CA MET A 2 -7.92 7.68 -12.28
C MET A 2 -7.58 6.32 -11.67
N LEU A 3 -8.49 5.73 -10.91
CA LEU A 3 -8.38 4.35 -10.46
C LEU A 3 -8.32 3.39 -11.65
N ARG A 4 -7.28 2.56 -11.71
CA ARG A 4 -7.07 1.57 -12.79
C ARG A 4 -7.15 0.15 -12.31
N ILE A 5 -6.67 -0.11 -11.10
CA ILE A 5 -6.66 -1.43 -10.47
C ILE A 5 -7.22 -1.27 -9.07
N ASP A 6 -8.15 -2.15 -8.70
CA ASP A 6 -8.62 -2.38 -7.35
C ASP A 6 -8.84 -3.88 -7.19
N THR A 7 -7.95 -4.54 -6.45
CA THR A 7 -7.93 -6.00 -6.35
C THR A 7 -7.30 -6.47 -5.06
N ILE A 8 -7.46 -7.76 -4.75
CA ILE A 8 -6.69 -8.41 -3.69
C ILE A 8 -5.42 -8.99 -4.31
N HIS A 9 -4.28 -8.46 -3.89
CA HIS A 9 -2.97 -8.99 -4.27
C HIS A 9 -2.50 -9.97 -3.19
N ARG A 10 -2.15 -11.18 -3.61
CA ARG A 10 -1.67 -12.25 -2.71
C ARG A 10 -0.19 -12.45 -2.94
N TYR A 11 0.56 -12.51 -1.84
CA TYR A 11 2.01 -12.66 -1.87
C TYR A 11 2.47 -13.63 -0.77
N GLN A 12 3.71 -14.09 -0.90
CA GLN A 12 4.29 -15.09 -0.03
C GLN A 12 5.64 -14.59 0.52
N PRO A 13 5.66 -13.89 1.67
CA PRO A 13 6.88 -13.30 2.21
C PRO A 13 7.95 -14.36 2.56
N PHE A 14 7.54 -15.58 2.93
CA PHE A 14 8.45 -16.72 3.13
C PHE A 14 7.76 -18.06 2.79
N GLU A 15 8.53 -19.15 2.74
CA GLU A 15 8.09 -20.49 2.29
C GLU A 15 6.80 -21.02 2.96
N HIS A 16 6.48 -20.57 4.17
CA HIS A 16 5.29 -21.02 4.93
C HIS A 16 4.31 -19.91 5.32
N PHE A 17 4.59 -18.66 4.93
CA PHE A 17 3.74 -17.52 5.30
C PHE A 17 3.03 -17.00 4.07
N HIS A 18 1.70 -16.94 4.13
CA HIS A 18 0.87 -16.33 3.09
C HIS A 18 0.25 -15.06 3.63
N ALA A 19 0.28 -14.01 2.81
CA ALA A 19 -0.33 -12.74 3.14
C ALA A 19 -1.03 -12.17 1.90
N HIS A 20 -1.88 -11.18 2.13
CA HIS A 20 -2.55 -10.47 1.05
C HIS A 20 -2.95 -9.06 1.42
N CYS A 21 -3.02 -8.20 0.43
CA CYS A 21 -3.37 -6.80 0.61
C CYS A 21 -4.44 -6.41 -0.40
N ARG A 22 -5.26 -5.41 -0.07
CA ARG A 22 -6.01 -4.70 -1.11
C ARG A 22 -5.08 -3.73 -1.81
N LEU A 23 -4.96 -3.88 -3.11
CA LEU A 23 -4.13 -3.06 -3.98
C LEU A 23 -5.02 -2.12 -4.77
N ARG A 24 -4.81 -0.82 -4.61
CA ARG A 24 -5.38 0.23 -5.45
C ARG A 24 -4.27 0.95 -6.21
N ILE A 25 -4.38 1.01 -7.54
CA ILE A 25 -3.45 1.75 -8.40
C ILE A 25 -4.21 2.86 -9.11
N TYR A 26 -3.85 4.10 -8.78
CA TYR A 26 -4.31 5.31 -9.46
C TYR A 26 -3.23 5.77 -10.42
N GLN A 27 -3.59 6.07 -11.66
CA GLN A 27 -2.59 6.43 -12.68
C GLN A 27 -3.05 7.62 -13.52
N HIS A 28 -2.08 8.47 -13.89
CA HIS A 28 -2.26 9.53 -14.87
C HIS A 28 -0.93 9.80 -15.59
N HIS A 29 -0.90 9.56 -16.91
CA HIS A 29 0.34 9.50 -17.68
C HIS A 29 1.36 8.54 -17.05
N GLU A 30 2.59 9.00 -16.82
CA GLU A 30 3.70 8.22 -16.27
C GLU A 30 3.66 8.12 -14.74
N ARG A 31 2.83 8.94 -14.07
CA ARG A 31 2.74 8.97 -12.61
C ARG A 31 1.70 7.98 -12.08
N ALA A 32 2.08 7.26 -11.03
CA ALA A 32 1.21 6.36 -10.30
C ALA A 32 1.17 6.68 -8.80
N VAL A 33 0.01 6.45 -8.18
CA VAL A 33 -0.14 6.36 -6.73
C VAL A 33 -0.66 4.95 -6.44
N VAL A 34 0.10 4.20 -5.65
CA VAL A 34 -0.22 2.84 -5.26
C VAL A 34 -0.57 2.85 -3.77
N ILE A 35 -1.79 2.47 -3.44
CA ILE A 35 -2.24 2.29 -2.07
C ILE A 35 -2.33 0.78 -1.80
N VAL A 36 -1.54 0.31 -0.85
CA VAL A 36 -1.54 -1.07 -0.39
C VAL A 36 -2.13 -1.10 1.01
N THR A 37 -3.27 -1.76 1.14
CA THR A 37 -4.06 -1.81 2.37
C THR A 37 -3.93 -3.17 3.05
N GLU A 38 -3.61 -3.16 4.34
CA GLU A 38 -3.55 -4.34 5.20
C GLU A 38 -4.91 -5.03 5.33
N MET A 39 -4.88 -6.36 5.33
CA MET A 39 -6.09 -7.18 5.51
C MET A 39 -6.12 -7.75 6.92
N ALA A 40 -7.28 -7.69 7.57
CA ALA A 40 -7.42 -8.04 9.00
C ALA A 40 -7.07 -9.51 9.32
N ASP A 41 -7.16 -10.38 8.32
CA ASP A 41 -6.83 -11.79 8.41
C ASP A 41 -5.36 -12.12 8.10
N ASN A 42 -4.51 -11.12 7.81
CA ASN A 42 -3.05 -11.29 7.85
C ASN A 42 -2.58 -11.38 9.31
N LYS A 43 -2.58 -12.60 9.85
CA LYS A 43 -2.26 -12.85 11.27
C LYS A 43 -0.78 -12.96 11.59
N GLU A 44 0.02 -13.25 10.59
CA GLU A 44 1.39 -13.74 10.78
C GLU A 44 2.43 -12.76 10.25
N PHE A 45 2.03 -11.88 9.33
CA PHE A 45 2.96 -11.00 8.64
C PHE A 45 2.29 -9.68 8.24
N ALA A 46 2.85 -8.55 8.71
CA ALA A 46 2.41 -7.22 8.30
C ALA A 46 3.05 -6.83 6.97
N ILE A 47 2.32 -6.08 6.14
CA ILE A 47 2.83 -5.52 4.88
C ILE A 47 4.13 -4.75 5.08
N THR A 48 4.23 -4.00 6.19
CA THR A 48 5.38 -3.12 6.47
C THR A 48 6.72 -3.87 6.45
N SER A 49 6.70 -5.16 6.79
CA SER A 49 7.88 -6.02 6.84
C SER A 49 8.26 -6.64 5.50
N TYR A 50 7.45 -6.48 4.44
CA TYR A 50 7.68 -7.01 3.08
C TYR A 50 7.76 -5.90 2.02
N TRP A 51 7.82 -4.64 2.44
CA TRP A 51 7.62 -3.52 1.52
C TRP A 51 8.64 -3.43 0.36
N PRO A 52 9.96 -3.59 0.58
CA PRO A 52 10.92 -3.53 -0.53
C PRO A 52 10.62 -4.57 -1.63
N GLU A 53 10.33 -5.81 -1.21
CA GLU A 53 9.98 -6.91 -2.11
C GLU A 53 8.62 -6.69 -2.76
N LEU A 54 7.62 -6.25 -2.00
CA LEU A 54 6.28 -5.98 -2.52
C LEU A 54 6.28 -4.86 -3.56
N ALA A 55 7.01 -3.77 -3.31
CA ALA A 55 7.11 -2.67 -4.25
C ALA A 55 7.79 -3.12 -5.56
N PHE A 56 8.85 -3.92 -5.46
CA PHE A 56 9.50 -4.51 -6.63
C PHE A 56 8.58 -5.46 -7.42
N GLU A 57 7.84 -6.32 -6.71
CA GLU A 57 6.88 -7.25 -7.29
C GLU A 57 5.76 -6.50 -8.04
N LEU A 58 5.13 -5.54 -7.37
CA LEU A 58 4.06 -4.72 -7.94
C LEU A 58 4.54 -3.87 -9.10
N ALA A 59 5.72 -3.26 -8.99
CA ALA A 59 6.31 -2.48 -10.08
C ALA A 59 6.54 -3.34 -11.33
N THR A 60 7.05 -4.55 -11.14
CA THR A 60 7.26 -5.52 -12.23
C THR A 60 5.94 -5.96 -12.85
N LEU A 61 4.96 -6.35 -12.02
CA LEU A 61 3.68 -6.89 -12.46
C LEU A 61 2.84 -5.86 -13.20
N TYR A 62 2.81 -4.62 -12.72
CA TYR A 62 1.98 -3.53 -13.25
C TYR A 62 2.75 -2.54 -14.14
N LYS A 63 4.04 -2.80 -14.42
CA LYS A 63 4.93 -1.96 -15.23
C LYS A 63 4.99 -0.51 -14.72
N LEU A 64 5.13 -0.37 -13.40
CA LEU A 64 5.27 0.92 -12.75
C LEU A 64 6.74 1.32 -12.74
N ASP A 65 7.02 2.61 -12.98
CA ASP A 65 8.35 3.16 -12.75
C ASP A 65 8.47 3.53 -11.27
N PRO A 66 9.38 2.92 -10.49
CA PRO A 66 9.58 3.28 -9.09
C PRO A 66 9.86 4.77 -8.86
N ALA A 67 10.50 5.46 -9.82
CA ALA A 67 10.83 6.88 -9.71
C ALA A 67 9.61 7.79 -9.85
N ASP A 68 8.57 7.35 -10.57
CA ASP A 68 7.32 8.08 -10.80
C ASP A 68 6.12 7.47 -10.05
N THR A 69 6.40 6.58 -9.08
CA THR A 69 5.37 5.93 -8.26
C THR A 69 5.44 6.38 -6.80
N ILE A 70 4.32 6.89 -6.31
CA ILE A 70 4.12 7.14 -4.88
C ILE A 70 3.53 5.88 -4.25
N TRP A 71 4.24 5.31 -3.30
CA TRP A 71 3.83 4.11 -2.57
C TRP A 71 3.21 4.53 -1.23
N ILE A 72 2.02 4.04 -0.94
CA ILE A 72 1.28 4.36 0.28
C ILE A 72 0.90 3.05 0.95
N GLU A 73 1.35 2.89 2.18
CA GLU A 73 0.87 1.88 3.11
C GLU A 73 -0.39 2.38 3.80
N HIS A 74 -1.42 1.54 3.88
CA HIS A 74 -2.66 1.87 4.55
C HIS A 74 -3.02 0.76 5.54
N TYR A 75 -3.17 1.14 6.81
CA TYR A 75 -3.75 0.28 7.84
C TYR A 75 -5.12 0.85 8.20
N PRO A 76 -6.22 0.18 7.87
CA PRO A 76 -7.53 0.65 8.27
C PRO A 76 -7.69 0.54 9.79
N GLN A 77 -8.65 1.29 10.34
CA GLN A 77 -9.04 1.09 11.74
C GLN A 77 -9.68 -0.29 11.94
N GLY A 78 -9.19 -1.10 12.89
CA GLY A 78 -9.79 -2.41 13.22
C GLY A 78 -8.83 -3.42 13.85
N ASP A 79 -9.29 -4.66 14.00
CA ASP A 79 -8.53 -5.77 14.58
C ASP A 79 -7.57 -6.39 13.55
N TYR A 80 -6.50 -5.67 13.23
CA TYR A 80 -5.38 -6.15 12.43
C TYR A 80 -4.30 -6.70 13.36
N ALA A 81 -3.76 -7.87 13.05
CA ALA A 81 -2.91 -8.64 13.98
C ALA A 81 -1.68 -7.90 14.52
N LEU A 82 -1.25 -6.82 13.85
CA LEU A 82 -0.09 -6.01 14.22
C LEU A 82 -0.35 -4.49 14.23
N ALA A 83 -1.55 -4.02 13.90
CA ALA A 83 -1.83 -2.58 13.68
C ALA A 83 -3.03 -2.02 14.48
N SER A 84 -3.69 -2.83 15.31
CA SER A 84 -4.99 -2.49 15.93
C SER A 84 -4.99 -1.34 16.95
N GLU A 85 -3.85 -0.71 17.28
CA GLU A 85 -3.80 0.44 18.20
C GLU A 85 -3.59 1.79 17.51
N ARG A 86 -3.19 1.83 16.23
CA ARG A 86 -2.78 3.08 15.56
C ARG A 86 -3.91 3.85 14.88
N GLY A 87 -5.10 3.25 14.78
CA GLY A 87 -6.23 3.81 14.04
C GLY A 87 -6.07 3.64 12.53
N ASP A 88 -6.85 4.41 11.77
CA ASP A 88 -6.76 4.49 10.31
C ASP A 88 -5.53 5.33 9.91
N THR A 89 -4.53 4.71 9.27
CA THR A 89 -3.26 5.36 8.98
C THR A 89 -2.82 5.17 7.53
N PHE A 90 -2.36 6.27 6.94
CA PHE A 90 -1.71 6.30 5.63
C PHE A 90 -0.25 6.72 5.82
N ASP A 91 0.68 5.91 5.33
CA ASP A 91 2.10 6.22 5.41
C ASP A 91 2.72 6.12 4.02
N GLN A 92 3.24 7.24 3.52
CA GLN A 92 3.99 7.26 2.26
C GLN A 92 5.35 6.61 2.47
N LEU A 93 5.66 5.64 1.64
CA LEU A 93 6.94 4.94 1.61
C LEU A 93 7.89 5.62 0.63
N THR A 94 9.09 5.94 1.11
CA THR A 94 10.23 6.30 0.27
C THR A 94 11.24 5.15 0.33
N LEU A 95 11.47 4.51 -0.80
CA LEU A 95 12.53 3.50 -0.95
C LEU A 95 13.87 4.22 -1.14
N THR A 96 14.82 3.95 -0.26
CA THR A 96 16.20 4.47 -0.35
C THR A 96 17.20 3.32 -0.34
N ASP A 97 18.45 3.59 -0.72
CA ASP A 97 19.52 2.59 -0.71
C ASP A 97 19.90 2.09 0.70
N GLU A 98 19.49 2.81 1.76
CA GLU A 98 19.78 2.46 3.15
C GLU A 98 18.63 1.66 3.77
N LEU A 99 17.53 2.35 4.06
CA LEU A 99 16.33 1.80 4.67
C LEU A 99 15.09 2.51 4.11
N PRO A 100 13.96 1.79 3.98
CA PRO A 100 12.69 2.43 3.70
C PRO A 100 12.34 3.47 4.77
N GLN A 101 11.75 4.57 4.33
CA GLN A 101 11.27 5.65 5.22
C GLN A 101 9.77 5.82 5.05
N TRP A 102 9.08 6.00 6.18
CA TRP A 102 7.65 6.23 6.21
C TRP A 102 7.36 7.66 6.65
N GLN A 103 6.53 8.34 5.88
CA GLN A 103 5.99 9.65 6.24
C GLN A 103 4.47 9.54 6.40
N ARG A 104 3.99 9.86 7.60
CA ARG A 104 2.55 9.91 7.88
C ARG A 104 1.86 10.93 6.98
N LEU A 105 0.79 10.50 6.32
CA LEU A 105 -0.16 11.33 5.60
C LEU A 105 -1.53 11.27 6.28
N SER A 106 -2.28 12.34 6.16
CA SER A 106 -3.71 12.36 6.41
C SER A 106 -4.48 11.78 5.22
N GLN A 107 -5.70 11.29 5.46
CA GLN A 107 -6.60 10.85 4.39
C GLN A 107 -6.79 11.96 3.34
N MET A 108 -6.95 13.21 3.78
CA MET A 108 -7.14 14.36 2.88
C MET A 108 -5.94 14.59 1.95
N GLU A 109 -4.71 14.37 2.43
CA GLU A 109 -3.51 14.45 1.59
C GLU A 109 -3.49 13.33 0.55
N VAL A 110 -3.86 12.11 0.92
CA VAL A 110 -3.96 10.99 -0.02
C VAL A 110 -5.05 11.23 -1.07
N GLU A 111 -6.23 11.71 -0.64
CA GLU A 111 -7.33 12.08 -1.54
C GLU A 111 -6.93 13.21 -2.51
N ALA A 112 -6.13 14.18 -2.04
CA ALA A 112 -5.58 15.23 -2.90
C ALA A 112 -4.59 14.68 -3.95
N LEU A 113 -3.81 13.63 -3.61
CA LEU A 113 -2.91 12.96 -4.56
C LEU A 113 -3.70 12.22 -5.65
N VAL A 114 -4.72 11.46 -5.27
CA VAL A 114 -5.47 10.63 -6.23
C VAL A 114 -6.57 11.40 -6.96
N GLY A 115 -7.11 12.46 -6.36
CA GLY A 115 -8.15 13.33 -6.91
C GLY A 115 -9.58 12.84 -6.70
N GLU A 116 -9.78 11.85 -5.82
CA GLU A 116 -11.08 11.28 -5.47
C GLU A 116 -11.07 10.80 -4.01
N SER A 117 -12.25 10.55 -3.44
CA SER A 117 -12.34 10.02 -2.07
C SER A 117 -11.88 8.57 -2.04
N ILE A 118 -11.12 8.22 -1.00
CA ILE A 118 -10.56 6.88 -0.79
C ILE A 118 -11.29 6.10 0.29
N ALA A 119 -12.38 6.66 0.84
CA ALA A 119 -13.17 6.04 1.88
C ALA A 119 -13.67 4.65 1.46
N GLU A 120 -13.59 3.69 2.39
CA GLU A 120 -14.18 2.37 2.21
C GLU A 120 -15.71 2.54 2.12
N ASN A 121 -16.31 2.30 0.95
CA ASN A 121 -17.76 2.16 0.86
C ASN A 121 -18.15 0.91 1.68
N GLN A 122 -18.79 1.14 2.82
CA GLN A 122 -19.28 0.13 3.76
C GLN A 122 -20.24 -0.87 3.12
#